data_AF-A0A965PB96-F1
#
_entry.id   AF-A0A965PB96-F1
#
_cell.length_a   1.000
_cell.length_b   1.000
_cell.length_c   1.000
_cell.angle_alpha   90.00
_cell.angle_beta   90.00
_cell.angle_gamma   90.00
#
_symmetry.space_group_name_H-M   'P 1'
#
loop_
_entity.id
_entity.type
_entity.pdbx_description
1 polymer ?
#
loop_
_entity_poly.entity_id
_entity_poly.type
_entity_poly.pdbx_seq_one_letter_code
_entity_poly.pdbx_strand_id
1 'polypeptide(L)'
;MKLKLKNTAEQIELVKAMGSRDNLVAAEANQAFAAFLGPVVAKVLMQAATASAIYTDLPYDEDDRPSIPLDLWFDGGEGYTTTWSQSVAGGLPTSTVEGFSEMKVATYRLDSAVSFLKRYARRGRLDVVSKAVERMANELLVKQERNAWAVALKTLAESGNVLNTDETTVVFTLDILNRLMTQVKRINRSFAGGTTTDAYGLTDLFVSPEVKEDIRSFAYQPVSITTTADTLPAKNVLTNLPDAVREDIYRNAGTQEIYGVAIHDLIELGGNQKYNFLFKEFYSGTFEPVTDEVIVGLDLTKDAFVRPVARQAESGGTFTALPDDQFAARSEKIGFYGFLEEGRVCVDARAVHGVVIR
;
A
#
# COMPACT_ATOMS: atom_id res chain seq x y z
N MET A 1 -0.45 -8.38 15.21
CA MET A 1 -1.88 -8.13 15.43
C MET A 1 -2.49 -9.36 16.09
N LYS A 2 -2.94 -9.33 17.36
CA LYS A 2 -3.31 -10.57 18.06
C LYS A 2 -4.63 -11.18 17.55
N LEU A 3 -4.52 -12.15 16.64
CA LEU A 3 -5.63 -13.00 16.21
C LEU A 3 -6.01 -13.91 17.39
N LYS A 4 -7.13 -13.60 18.07
CA LYS A 4 -7.67 -14.46 19.14
C LYS A 4 -8.77 -15.34 18.58
N LEU A 5 -8.46 -16.60 18.28
CA LEU A 5 -9.50 -17.62 18.12
C LEU A 5 -10.24 -17.73 19.47
N LYS A 6 -11.58 -17.68 19.44
CA LYS A 6 -12.38 -17.80 20.67
C LYS A 6 -12.19 -19.24 21.18
N ASN A 7 -11.86 -19.42 22.46
CA ASN A 7 -11.70 -20.75 23.08
C ASN A 7 -13.06 -21.45 23.27
N THR A 8 -13.83 -21.65 22.20
CA THR A 8 -15.05 -22.46 22.26
C THR A 8 -14.65 -23.94 22.36
N ALA A 9 -15.44 -24.74 23.07
CA ALA A 9 -15.17 -26.16 23.26
C ALA A 9 -15.05 -26.90 21.91
N GLU A 10 -15.88 -26.53 20.94
CA GLU A 10 -15.88 -27.06 19.57
C GLU A 10 -14.56 -26.79 18.82
N GLN A 11 -13.96 -25.60 18.97
CA GLN A 11 -12.69 -25.29 18.32
C GLN A 11 -11.50 -26.04 18.94
N ILE A 12 -11.57 -26.29 20.26
CA ILE A 12 -10.57 -27.10 20.96
C ILE A 12 -10.67 -28.57 20.53
N GLU A 13 -11.88 -29.08 20.35
CA GLU A 13 -12.11 -30.45 19.85
C GLU A 13 -11.68 -30.60 18.40
N LEU A 14 -11.99 -29.63 17.53
CA LEU A 14 -11.52 -29.60 16.15
C LEU A 14 -9.98 -29.63 16.08
N VAL A 15 -9.29 -28.81 16.88
CA VAL A 15 -7.82 -28.78 16.90
C VAL A 15 -7.22 -30.05 17.50
N LYS A 16 -7.90 -30.70 18.46
CA LYS A 16 -7.48 -32.02 18.94
C LYS A 16 -7.66 -33.12 17.89
N ALA A 17 -8.75 -33.07 17.12
CA ALA A 17 -9.06 -34.01 16.04
C ALA A 17 -8.02 -33.93 14.91
N MET A 18 -7.52 -32.73 14.58
CA MET A 18 -6.40 -32.54 13.65
C MET A 18 -5.14 -33.33 14.07
N GLY A 19 -4.89 -33.44 15.38
CA GLY A 19 -3.76 -34.17 15.95
C GLY A 19 -3.98 -35.68 16.08
N SER A 20 -5.12 -36.22 15.63
CA SER A 20 -5.46 -37.63 15.77
C SER A 20 -4.44 -38.57 15.13
N ARG A 21 -4.43 -39.83 15.58
CA ARG A 21 -3.64 -40.90 14.96
C ARG A 21 -4.36 -41.51 13.75
N ASP A 22 -5.67 -41.31 13.66
CA ASP A 22 -6.46 -41.71 12.50
C ASP A 22 -6.31 -40.65 11.41
N ASN A 23 -5.90 -41.08 10.22
CA ASN A 23 -5.66 -40.20 9.08
C ASN A 23 -6.95 -39.62 8.51
N LEU A 24 -8.08 -40.35 8.56
CA LEU A 24 -9.35 -39.86 8.01
C LEU A 24 -9.90 -38.72 8.87
N VAL A 25 -9.96 -38.94 10.18
CA VAL A 25 -10.39 -37.92 11.15
C VAL A 25 -9.46 -36.70 11.12
N ALA A 26 -8.15 -36.92 10.98
CA ALA A 26 -7.20 -35.82 10.90
C ALA A 26 -7.33 -35.03 9.59
N ALA A 27 -7.56 -35.69 8.45
CA ALA A 27 -7.72 -35.05 7.15
C ALA A 27 -8.99 -34.17 7.09
N GLU A 28 -10.13 -34.70 7.56
CA GLU A 28 -11.39 -33.97 7.62
C GLU A 28 -11.29 -32.75 8.54
N ALA A 29 -10.69 -32.91 9.73
CA ALA A 29 -10.49 -31.81 10.66
C ALA A 29 -9.53 -30.75 10.13
N ASN A 30 -8.48 -31.14 9.40
CA ASN A 30 -7.55 -30.19 8.78
C ASN A 30 -8.22 -29.40 7.65
N GLN A 31 -9.03 -30.05 6.81
CA GLN A 31 -9.76 -29.39 5.73
C GLN A 31 -10.82 -28.42 6.27
N ALA A 32 -11.59 -28.83 7.29
CA ALA A 32 -12.56 -27.98 7.96
C ALA A 32 -11.87 -26.75 8.59
N PHE A 33 -10.74 -26.96 9.29
CA PHE A 33 -9.98 -25.86 9.89
C PHE A 33 -9.46 -24.89 8.82
N ALA A 34 -8.93 -25.38 7.70
CA ALA A 34 -8.44 -24.55 6.60
C ALA A 34 -9.56 -23.70 5.98
N ALA A 35 -10.76 -24.26 5.78
CA ALA A 35 -11.92 -23.52 5.30
C ALA A 35 -12.34 -22.38 6.25
N PHE A 36 -12.20 -22.55 7.57
CA PHE A 36 -12.45 -21.48 8.53
C PHE A 36 -11.39 -20.37 8.50
N LEU A 37 -10.14 -20.67 8.14
CA LEU A 37 -9.06 -19.68 8.09
C LEU A 37 -9.23 -18.69 6.94
N GLY A 38 -9.69 -19.16 5.78
CA GLY A 38 -9.84 -18.37 4.56
C GLY A 38 -10.49 -16.98 4.77
N PRO A 39 -11.76 -16.91 5.21
CA PRO A 39 -12.45 -15.64 5.37
C PRO A 39 -11.92 -14.77 6.53
N VAL A 40 -11.28 -15.39 7.53
CA VAL A 40 -10.70 -14.65 8.66
C VAL A 40 -9.44 -13.93 8.23
N VAL A 41 -8.56 -14.62 7.48
CA VAL A 41 -7.33 -14.03 6.96
C VAL A 41 -7.67 -12.96 5.92
N ALA A 42 -8.63 -13.19 5.03
CA ALA A 42 -9.06 -12.19 4.04
C ALA A 42 -9.53 -10.87 4.69
N LYS A 43 -10.34 -10.93 5.76
CA LYS A 43 -10.78 -9.73 6.49
C LYS A 43 -9.62 -8.99 7.16
N VAL A 44 -8.67 -9.75 7.71
CA VAL A 44 -7.48 -9.17 8.36
C VAL A 44 -6.61 -8.46 7.33
N LEU A 45 -6.44 -9.04 6.15
CA LEU A 45 -5.67 -8.43 5.06
C LEU A 45 -6.31 -7.12 4.59
N MET A 46 -7.63 -7.08 4.37
CA MET A 46 -8.31 -5.86 3.94
C MET A 46 -8.26 -4.73 4.97
N GLN A 47 -8.35 -5.04 6.27
CA GLN A 47 -8.35 -4.01 7.31
C GLN A 47 -6.95 -3.46 7.61
N ALA A 48 -5.90 -4.27 7.45
CA ALA A 48 -4.55 -3.92 7.87
C ALA A 48 -3.67 -3.39 6.73
N ALA A 49 -4.10 -3.55 5.48
CA ALA A 49 -3.33 -3.12 4.32
C ALA A 49 -3.47 -1.60 4.08
N THR A 50 -2.37 -0.85 4.24
CA THR A 50 -2.27 0.55 3.81
C THR A 50 -2.47 0.69 2.31
N ALA A 51 -2.11 -0.33 1.52
CA ALA A 51 -2.37 -0.39 0.10
C ALA A 51 -3.88 -0.37 -0.25
N SER A 52 -4.77 -0.74 0.68
CA SER A 52 -6.21 -0.69 0.43
C SER A 52 -6.75 0.73 0.32
N ALA A 53 -6.00 1.74 0.77
CA ALA A 53 -6.37 3.15 0.58
C ALA A 53 -6.10 3.63 -0.85
N ILE A 54 -5.16 2.98 -1.55
CA ILE A 54 -4.67 3.43 -2.86
C ILE A 54 -5.35 2.67 -4.00
N TYR A 55 -5.56 1.36 -3.83
CA TYR A 55 -6.02 0.48 -4.90
C TYR A 55 -7.51 0.18 -4.83
N THR A 56 -8.18 0.18 -5.99
CA THR A 56 -9.53 -0.32 -6.15
C THR A 56 -9.52 -1.78 -6.62
N ASP A 57 -10.40 -2.60 -6.03
CA ASP A 57 -10.45 -4.03 -6.33
C ASP A 57 -11.26 -4.32 -7.59
N LEU A 58 -10.64 -5.02 -8.55
CA LEU A 58 -11.31 -5.58 -9.72
C LEU A 58 -11.40 -7.11 -9.58
N PRO A 59 -12.51 -7.64 -9.05
CA PRO A 59 -12.68 -9.09 -8.93
C PRO A 59 -12.88 -9.72 -10.31
N TYR A 60 -12.17 -10.81 -10.59
CA TYR A 60 -12.38 -11.68 -11.76
C TYR A 60 -12.49 -13.14 -11.32
N ASP A 61 -13.08 -14.00 -12.15
CA ASP A 61 -13.24 -15.41 -11.81
C ASP A 61 -11.92 -16.17 -12.00
N GLU A 62 -11.64 -17.13 -11.10
CA GLU A 62 -10.51 -18.06 -11.24
C GLU A 62 -10.58 -18.76 -12.61
N ASP A 63 -9.45 -18.86 -13.31
CA ASP A 63 -9.28 -19.30 -14.70
C ASP A 63 -9.63 -18.29 -15.82
N ASP A 64 -10.22 -17.13 -15.50
CA ASP A 64 -10.35 -16.03 -16.47
C ASP A 64 -9.11 -15.12 -16.49
N ARG A 65 -8.93 -14.40 -17.59
CA ARG A 65 -7.85 -13.40 -17.73
C ARG A 65 -8.41 -12.03 -17.40
N PRO A 66 -7.93 -11.35 -16.34
CA PRO A 66 -8.43 -10.01 -16.05
C PRO A 66 -8.06 -9.08 -17.20
N SER A 67 -9.09 -8.46 -17.78
CA SER A 67 -8.96 -7.36 -18.72
C SER A 67 -9.46 -6.07 -18.08
N ILE A 68 -8.69 -5.01 -18.28
CA ILE A 68 -9.10 -3.66 -17.89
C ILE A 68 -9.50 -2.96 -19.20
N PRO A 69 -10.75 -2.48 -19.33
CA PRO A 69 -11.11 -1.65 -20.46
C PRO A 69 -10.31 -0.36 -20.33
N LEU A 70 -9.42 -0.11 -21.30
CA LEU A 70 -8.73 1.16 -21.36
C LEU A 70 -9.75 2.21 -21.78
N ASP A 71 -10.01 3.19 -20.92
CA ASP A 71 -10.95 4.26 -21.22
C ASP A 71 -10.46 5.02 -22.48
N LEU A 72 -11.35 5.14 -23.47
CA LEU A 72 -11.09 5.79 -24.74
C LEU A 72 -11.12 7.33 -24.62
N TRP A 73 -11.40 7.90 -23.44
CA TRP A 73 -11.71 9.32 -23.30
C TRP A 73 -10.68 10.21 -22.58
N PHE A 74 -9.53 9.73 -22.13
CA PHE A 74 -8.54 10.60 -21.46
C PHE A 74 -7.09 10.44 -21.95
N ASP A 75 -6.73 11.33 -22.89
CA ASP A 75 -5.40 11.93 -23.15
C ASP A 75 -4.17 11.01 -23.23
N GLY A 76 -4.23 10.04 -24.15
CA GLY A 76 -3.09 9.70 -24.99
C GLY A 76 -3.21 10.43 -26.33
N GLY A 77 -2.14 11.09 -26.79
CA GLY A 77 -2.02 11.40 -28.21
C GLY A 77 -2.19 10.11 -29.02
N GLU A 78 -2.86 10.20 -30.18
CA GLU A 78 -3.28 9.06 -31.03
C GLU A 78 -2.67 7.69 -30.68
N GLY A 79 -3.43 6.89 -29.93
CA GLY A 79 -3.34 5.42 -30.00
C GLY A 79 -2.62 4.66 -28.88
N TYR A 80 -2.12 5.29 -27.81
CA TYR A 80 -1.31 4.57 -26.81
C TYR A 80 -1.51 5.08 -25.36
N THR A 81 -1.86 4.18 -24.43
CA THR A 81 -1.84 4.42 -22.97
C THR A 81 -0.64 3.67 -22.37
N THR A 82 0.16 4.36 -21.55
CA THR A 82 1.25 3.74 -20.78
C THR A 82 0.69 3.25 -19.46
N THR A 83 0.83 1.95 -19.18
CA THR A 83 0.43 1.35 -17.90
C THR A 83 1.64 0.73 -17.22
N TRP A 84 1.64 0.73 -15.89
CA TRP A 84 2.66 0.07 -15.10
C TRP A 84 2.04 -1.14 -14.44
N SER A 85 2.59 -2.33 -14.69
CA SER A 85 2.11 -3.57 -14.10
C SER A 85 3.25 -4.39 -13.52
N GLN A 86 2.95 -5.18 -12.49
CA GLN A 86 3.87 -6.19 -11.96
C GLN A 86 3.36 -7.57 -12.35
N SER A 87 4.14 -8.32 -13.14
CA SER A 87 3.77 -9.64 -13.66
C SER A 87 4.13 -10.81 -12.73
N VAL A 88 5.03 -10.60 -11.77
CA VAL A 88 5.48 -11.62 -10.80
C VAL A 88 5.67 -10.98 -9.43
N ALA A 89 5.26 -11.67 -8.36
CA ALA A 89 5.47 -11.22 -6.99
C ALA A 89 6.95 -10.89 -6.71
N GLY A 90 7.23 -9.66 -6.27
CA GLY A 90 8.59 -9.18 -6.04
C GLY A 90 9.42 -8.89 -7.29
N GLY A 91 8.82 -8.96 -8.49
CA GLY A 91 9.41 -8.48 -9.74
C GLY A 91 9.41 -6.96 -9.87
N LEU A 92 10.09 -6.42 -10.88
CA LEU A 92 10.51 -5.01 -10.95
C LEU A 92 9.55 -3.98 -11.57
N PRO A 93 8.22 -4.01 -11.38
CA PRO A 93 7.21 -3.62 -12.40
C PRO A 93 7.68 -3.28 -13.85
N THR A 94 6.80 -3.14 -14.82
CA THR A 94 7.21 -2.75 -16.19
C THR A 94 6.20 -1.81 -16.80
N SER A 95 6.67 -0.76 -17.45
CA SER A 95 5.83 0.10 -18.28
C SER A 95 5.55 -0.62 -19.60
N THR A 96 4.30 -0.91 -19.89
CA THR A 96 3.87 -1.46 -21.18
C THR A 96 2.95 -0.48 -21.88
N VAL A 97 3.13 -0.35 -23.19
CA VAL A 97 2.30 0.50 -24.04
C VAL A 97 1.53 -0.43 -24.97
N GLU A 98 0.23 -0.58 -24.72
CA GLU A 98 -0.64 -1.48 -25.49
C GLU A 98 -1.76 -0.68 -26.18
N GLY A 99 -2.16 -1.12 -27.38
CA GLY A 99 -3.19 -0.47 -28.19
C GLY A 99 -4.35 -1.40 -28.51
N PHE A 100 -5.55 -0.83 -28.48
CA PHE A 100 -6.86 -1.35 -28.89
C PHE A 100 -7.64 -2.28 -27.92
N SER A 101 -8.57 -1.61 -27.21
CA SER A 101 -9.74 -2.09 -26.45
C SER A 101 -9.52 -2.64 -25.03
N GLU A 102 -8.57 -3.53 -24.78
CA GLU A 102 -8.45 -4.19 -23.47
C GLU A 102 -6.98 -4.54 -23.16
N MET A 103 -6.50 -4.12 -21.99
CA MET A 103 -5.18 -4.54 -21.50
C MET A 103 -5.33 -5.80 -20.67
N LYS A 104 -4.60 -6.86 -21.05
CA LYS A 104 -4.55 -8.10 -20.27
C LYS A 104 -3.51 -7.97 -19.18
N VAL A 105 -3.94 -8.14 -17.93
CA VAL A 105 -3.05 -8.05 -16.78
C VAL A 105 -2.58 -9.45 -16.39
N ALA A 106 -1.28 -9.60 -16.21
CA ALA A 106 -0.71 -10.80 -15.61
C ALA A 106 -0.88 -10.72 -14.08
N THR A 107 -1.51 -11.74 -13.49
CA THR A 107 -1.65 -11.91 -12.05
C THR A 107 -0.62 -12.89 -11.52
N TYR A 108 -0.32 -12.79 -10.22
CA TYR A 108 0.64 -13.66 -9.56
C TYR A 108 0.09 -14.17 -8.23
N ARG A 109 0.62 -15.31 -7.81
CA ARG A 109 0.26 -15.94 -6.54
C ARG A 109 1.15 -15.43 -5.41
N LEU A 110 0.53 -14.86 -4.39
CA LEU A 110 1.12 -14.58 -3.09
C LEU A 110 0.83 -15.74 -2.16
N ASP A 111 1.88 -16.31 -1.58
CA ASP A 111 1.72 -17.49 -0.74
C ASP A 111 2.47 -17.43 0.59
N SER A 112 1.98 -18.20 1.55
CA SER A 112 2.65 -18.44 2.82
C SER A 112 2.24 -19.81 3.37
N ALA A 113 3.20 -20.51 3.97
CA ALA A 113 2.99 -21.77 4.66
C ALA A 113 3.45 -21.67 6.11
N VAL A 114 2.72 -22.33 7.00
CA VAL A 114 3.13 -22.51 8.39
C VAL A 114 2.91 -23.95 8.82
N SER A 115 3.89 -24.49 9.54
CA SER A 115 3.81 -25.83 10.12
C SER A 115 4.07 -25.83 11.61
N PHE A 116 3.44 -26.77 12.31
CA PHE A 116 3.65 -27.01 13.74
C PHE A 116 3.55 -28.51 14.07
N LEU A 117 4.06 -28.89 15.24
CA LEU A 117 4.09 -30.29 15.66
C LEU A 117 2.70 -30.78 16.07
N LYS A 118 2.32 -32.00 15.65
CA LYS A 118 1.10 -32.73 16.02
C LYS A 118 0.90 -32.81 17.53
N ARG A 119 1.99 -32.84 18.32
CA ARG A 119 1.93 -32.82 19.79
C ARG A 119 1.24 -31.58 20.35
N TYR A 120 1.32 -30.43 19.67
CA TYR A 120 0.66 -29.19 20.10
C TYR A 120 -0.84 -29.22 19.80
N ALA A 121 -1.23 -29.75 18.64
CA ALA A 121 -2.62 -30.03 18.30
C ALA A 121 -3.27 -31.02 19.29
N ARG A 122 -2.61 -32.15 19.58
CA ARG A 122 -3.09 -33.16 20.55
C ARG A 122 -3.30 -32.60 21.96
N ARG A 123 -2.51 -31.61 22.36
CA ARG A 123 -2.64 -30.92 23.65
C ARG A 123 -3.72 -29.82 23.65
N GLY A 124 -4.37 -29.55 22.52
CA GLY A 124 -5.36 -28.49 22.38
C GLY A 124 -4.77 -27.09 22.54
N ARG A 125 -3.49 -26.89 22.21
CA ARG A 125 -2.80 -25.59 22.38
C ARG A 125 -3.18 -24.62 21.26
N LEU A 126 -4.33 -23.95 21.45
CA LEU A 126 -4.85 -22.93 20.54
C LEU A 126 -3.93 -21.71 20.42
N ASP A 127 -3.11 -21.43 21.43
CA ASP A 127 -2.14 -20.35 21.43
C ASP A 127 -1.04 -20.53 20.36
N VAL A 128 -0.56 -21.76 20.17
CA VAL A 128 0.45 -22.08 19.15
C VAL A 128 -0.15 -22.02 17.75
N VAL A 129 -1.36 -22.55 17.58
CA VAL A 129 -2.08 -22.55 16.30
C VAL A 129 -2.47 -21.12 15.90
N SER A 130 -2.96 -20.31 16.84
CA SER A 130 -3.32 -18.91 16.56
C SER A 130 -2.09 -18.08 16.17
N LYS A 131 -0.96 -18.25 16.84
CA LYS A 131 0.30 -17.57 16.49
C LYS A 131 0.85 -18.03 15.13
N ALA A 132 0.67 -19.30 14.79
CA ALA A 132 1.04 -19.83 13.48
C ALA A 132 0.23 -19.16 12.36
N VAL A 133 -1.09 -19.07 12.52
CA VAL A 133 -1.98 -18.38 11.57
C VAL A 133 -1.67 -16.87 11.52
N GLU A 134 -1.43 -16.23 12.66
CA GLU A 134 -1.05 -14.81 12.71
C GLU A 134 0.24 -14.55 11.92
N ARG A 135 1.24 -15.43 12.05
CA ARG A 135 2.49 -15.33 11.28
C ARG A 135 2.23 -15.46 9.78
N MET A 136 1.39 -16.41 9.36
CA MET A 136 1.03 -16.60 7.95
C MET A 136 0.36 -15.35 7.37
N ALA A 137 -0.63 -14.80 8.08
CA ALA A 137 -1.34 -13.60 7.65
C ALA A 137 -0.41 -12.38 7.58
N ASN A 138 0.47 -12.18 8.57
CA ASN A 138 1.43 -11.08 8.56
C ASN A 138 2.45 -11.23 7.42
N GLU A 139 2.90 -12.44 7.09
CA GLU A 139 3.83 -12.65 5.97
C GLU A 139 3.19 -12.28 4.64
N LEU A 140 1.94 -12.70 4.42
CA LEU A 140 1.20 -12.34 3.21
C LEU A 140 0.98 -10.83 3.14
N LEU A 141 0.58 -10.19 4.25
CA LEU A 141 0.43 -8.74 4.33
C LEU A 141 1.72 -8.00 3.94
N VAL A 142 2.86 -8.41 4.48
CA VAL A 142 4.16 -7.78 4.16
C VAL A 142 4.49 -7.93 2.67
N LYS A 143 4.21 -9.09 2.06
CA LYS A 143 4.41 -9.30 0.61
C LYS A 143 3.46 -8.43 -0.21
N GLN A 144 2.20 -8.34 0.20
CA GLN A 144 1.16 -7.54 -0.44
C GLN A 144 1.50 -6.04 -0.42
N GLU A 145 1.86 -5.50 0.74
CA GLU A 145 2.26 -4.09 0.90
C GLU A 145 3.51 -3.76 0.09
N ARG A 146 4.53 -4.63 0.12
CA ARG A 146 5.76 -4.41 -0.65
C ARG A 146 5.47 -4.32 -2.15
N ASN A 147 4.62 -5.20 -2.68
CA ASN A 147 4.30 -5.20 -4.10
C ASN A 147 3.42 -4.01 -4.50
N ALA A 148 2.44 -3.65 -3.67
CA ALA A 148 1.56 -2.51 -3.91
C ALA A 148 2.35 -1.18 -3.94
N TRP A 149 3.23 -0.96 -2.97
CA TRP A 149 4.09 0.22 -2.93
C TRP A 149 5.18 0.19 -4.01
N ALA A 150 5.67 -0.97 -4.43
CA ALA A 150 6.61 -1.06 -5.54
C ALA A 150 6.02 -0.50 -6.85
N VAL A 151 4.76 -0.83 -7.16
CA VAL A 151 4.09 -0.27 -8.34
C VAL A 151 3.86 1.23 -8.19
N ALA A 152 3.39 1.71 -7.03
CA ALA A 152 3.19 3.14 -6.80
C ALA A 152 4.49 3.95 -6.91
N LEU A 153 5.57 3.51 -6.27
CA LEU A 153 6.87 4.19 -6.30
C LEU A 153 7.52 4.13 -7.68
N LYS A 154 7.37 3.02 -8.40
CA LYS A 154 7.83 2.92 -9.79
C LYS A 154 7.08 3.86 -10.72
N THR A 155 5.75 3.94 -10.60
CA THR A 155 4.96 4.89 -11.39
C THR A 155 5.37 6.32 -11.11
N LEU A 156 5.59 6.67 -9.84
CA LEU A 156 6.10 7.98 -9.47
C LEU A 156 7.47 8.26 -10.13
N ALA A 157 8.40 7.31 -10.03
CA ALA A 157 9.75 7.47 -10.55
C ALA A 157 9.81 7.64 -12.08
N GLU A 158 8.97 6.91 -12.84
CA GLU A 158 8.95 6.95 -14.30
C GLU A 158 8.04 8.06 -14.87
N SER A 159 7.05 8.53 -14.11
CA SER A 159 6.07 9.53 -14.56
C SER A 159 6.67 10.91 -14.87
N GLY A 160 7.82 11.25 -14.27
CA GLY A 160 8.37 12.60 -14.29
C GLY A 160 7.62 13.60 -13.40
N ASN A 161 6.68 13.14 -12.57
CA ASN A 161 5.86 13.97 -11.68
C ASN A 161 6.55 14.27 -10.32
N VAL A 162 7.87 14.18 -10.27
CA VAL A 162 8.67 14.40 -9.05
C VAL A 162 9.19 15.83 -9.04
N LEU A 163 8.79 16.61 -8.03
CA LEU A 163 9.39 17.90 -7.70
C LEU A 163 10.70 17.67 -6.95
N ASN A 164 11.82 18.03 -7.58
CA ASN A 164 13.11 18.11 -6.91
C ASN A 164 13.27 19.49 -6.28
N THR A 165 13.64 19.53 -5.01
CA THR A 165 14.03 20.76 -4.33
C THR A 165 15.54 20.92 -4.43
N ASP A 166 16.00 21.89 -5.22
CA ASP A 166 17.42 22.11 -5.55
C ASP A 166 18.28 22.65 -4.38
N GLU A 167 17.78 22.64 -3.15
CA GLU A 167 18.45 23.25 -1.99
C GLU A 167 19.15 22.20 -1.11
N THR A 168 20.22 22.64 -0.43
CA THR A 168 21.17 21.75 0.28
C THR A 168 20.65 21.19 1.61
N THR A 169 19.57 21.77 2.15
CA THR A 169 18.86 21.37 3.38
C THR A 169 17.39 21.69 3.17
N VAL A 170 16.55 20.70 2.92
CA VAL A 170 15.14 20.92 2.56
C VAL A 170 14.26 20.25 3.58
N VAL A 171 13.82 21.07 4.52
CA VAL A 171 12.74 20.77 5.46
C VAL A 171 11.41 20.82 4.72
N PHE A 172 10.44 19.99 5.09
CA PHE A 172 9.10 20.09 4.53
C PHE A 172 8.46 21.44 4.92
N THR A 173 8.02 22.21 3.93
CA THR A 173 7.40 23.53 4.13
C THR A 173 6.07 23.65 3.38
N LEU A 174 5.21 24.59 3.80
CA LEU A 174 3.95 24.84 3.10
C LEU A 174 4.15 25.35 1.66
N ASP A 175 5.30 25.95 1.34
CA ASP A 175 5.62 26.35 -0.03
C ASP A 175 5.78 25.12 -0.94
N ILE A 176 6.48 24.09 -0.46
CA ILE A 176 6.63 22.81 -1.17
C ILE A 176 5.26 22.18 -1.42
N LEU A 177 4.37 22.18 -0.41
CA LEU A 177 3.00 21.67 -0.57
C LEU A 177 2.22 22.48 -1.61
N ASN A 178 2.32 23.81 -1.61
CA ASN A 178 1.68 24.67 -2.62
C ASN A 178 2.23 24.38 -4.02
N ARG A 179 3.54 24.23 -4.17
CA ARG A 179 4.18 23.87 -5.44
C ARG A 179 3.68 22.51 -5.94
N LEU A 180 3.59 21.52 -5.06
CA LEU A 180 3.01 20.21 -5.38
C LEU A 180 1.57 20.34 -5.85
N MET A 181 0.71 21.08 -5.12
CA MET A 181 -0.67 21.34 -5.53
C MET A 181 -0.78 22.03 -6.88
N THR A 182 0.11 22.98 -7.18
CA THR A 182 0.13 23.62 -8.51
C THR A 182 0.55 22.65 -9.61
N GLN A 183 1.51 21.77 -9.35
CA GLN A 183 1.95 20.75 -10.30
C GLN A 183 0.83 19.76 -10.60
N VAL A 184 0.14 19.25 -9.56
CA VAL A 184 -1.02 18.35 -9.72
C VAL A 184 -2.08 18.96 -10.64
N LYS A 185 -2.47 20.22 -10.37
CA LYS A 185 -3.46 20.94 -11.19
C LYS A 185 -2.98 21.19 -12.63
N ARG A 186 -1.67 21.33 -12.86
CA ARG A 186 -1.11 21.56 -14.21
C ARG A 186 -1.02 20.28 -15.03
N ILE A 187 -0.74 19.15 -14.39
CA ILE A 187 -0.70 17.83 -15.03
C ILE A 187 -2.13 17.39 -15.39
N ASN A 188 -3.11 17.66 -14.52
CA ASN A 188 -4.52 17.33 -14.71
C ASN A 188 -5.26 18.33 -15.62
N ARG A 189 -4.71 18.59 -16.81
CA ARG A 189 -5.34 19.40 -17.87
C ARG A 189 -6.22 18.54 -18.79
N SER A 190 -7.23 19.17 -19.40
CA SER A 190 -8.04 18.54 -20.45
C SER A 190 -7.17 18.18 -21.66
N PHE A 191 -7.62 17.23 -22.49
CA PHE A 191 -7.02 16.90 -23.79
C PHE A 191 -6.78 18.15 -24.67
N ALA A 192 -7.66 19.15 -24.59
CA ALA A 192 -7.51 20.42 -25.31
C ALA A 192 -6.51 21.40 -24.65
N GLY A 193 -5.81 21.00 -23.59
CA GLY A 193 -4.88 21.83 -22.81
C GLY A 193 -5.55 22.88 -21.91
N GLY A 194 -6.87 22.81 -21.73
CA GLY A 194 -7.68 23.73 -20.93
C GLY A 194 -8.08 23.19 -19.55
N THR A 195 -8.92 23.95 -18.84
CA THR A 195 -9.53 23.55 -17.56
C THR A 195 -10.46 22.35 -17.76
N THR A 196 -10.30 21.32 -16.93
CA THR A 196 -11.19 20.15 -16.92
C THR A 196 -12.55 20.51 -16.32
N THR A 197 -13.60 19.79 -16.73
CA THR A 197 -14.94 19.90 -16.15
C THR A 197 -14.97 19.39 -14.71
N ASP A 198 -14.15 18.37 -14.41
CA ASP A 198 -13.99 17.81 -13.08
C ASP A 198 -12.80 18.44 -12.35
N ALA A 199 -12.97 18.69 -11.05
CA ALA A 199 -11.95 19.29 -10.20
C ALA A 199 -11.03 18.20 -9.63
N TYR A 200 -9.97 17.87 -10.38
CA TYR A 200 -8.91 16.98 -9.92
C TYR A 200 -7.89 17.72 -9.05
N GLY A 201 -7.37 17.05 -8.03
CA GLY A 201 -6.49 17.66 -7.04
C GLY A 201 -5.81 16.64 -6.14
N LEU A 202 -4.75 17.08 -5.47
CA LEU A 202 -4.07 16.26 -4.47
C LEU A 202 -5.05 15.99 -3.32
N THR A 203 -5.35 14.72 -3.03
CA THR A 203 -6.27 14.34 -1.94
C THR A 203 -5.53 13.78 -0.74
N ASP A 204 -4.48 13.00 -0.97
CA ASP A 204 -3.77 12.28 0.07
C ASP A 204 -2.25 12.44 -0.09
N LEU A 205 -1.55 12.56 1.03
CA LEU A 205 -0.12 12.68 1.12
C LEU A 205 0.43 11.62 2.06
N PHE A 206 1.30 10.76 1.56
CA PHE A 206 2.02 9.76 2.33
C PHE A 206 3.42 10.28 2.63
N VAL A 207 3.73 10.39 3.92
CA VAL A 207 4.93 11.04 4.44
C VAL A 207 5.64 10.14 5.46
N SER A 208 6.92 10.38 5.72
CA SER A 208 7.61 9.75 6.85
C SER A 208 7.19 10.36 8.21
N PRO A 209 7.53 9.69 9.32
CA PRO A 209 7.46 10.27 10.65
C PRO A 209 8.32 11.52 10.84
N GLU A 210 9.43 11.65 10.09
CA GLU A 210 10.32 12.82 10.08
C GLU A 210 9.64 14.04 9.45
N VAL A 211 8.97 13.89 8.31
CA VAL A 211 8.15 14.98 7.73
C VAL A 211 6.98 15.36 8.64
N LYS A 212 6.45 14.40 9.41
CA LYS A 212 5.43 14.69 10.42
C LYS A 212 6.00 15.50 11.60
N GLU A 213 7.30 15.40 11.88
CA GLU A 213 7.99 16.31 12.81
C GLU A 213 8.02 17.73 12.26
N ASP A 214 8.34 17.90 10.99
CA ASP A 214 8.30 19.21 10.33
C ASP A 214 6.90 19.81 10.36
N ILE A 215 5.85 19.01 10.15
CA ILE A 215 4.46 19.48 10.27
C ILE A 215 4.12 19.92 11.70
N ARG A 216 4.62 19.20 12.73
CA ARG A 216 4.49 19.64 14.12
C ARG A 216 5.21 20.97 14.37
N SER A 217 6.31 21.20 13.67
CA SER A 217 7.10 22.43 13.81
C SER A 217 6.33 23.69 13.39
N PHE A 218 5.34 23.57 12.49
CA PHE A 218 4.49 24.68 12.06
C PHE A 218 3.68 25.32 13.19
N ALA A 219 3.45 24.61 14.30
CA ALA A 219 2.76 25.16 15.47
C ALA A 219 3.59 26.20 16.24
N TYR A 220 4.91 26.22 16.09
CA TYR A 220 5.80 27.12 16.84
C TYR A 220 6.85 27.84 16.00
N GLN A 221 7.12 27.40 14.77
CA GLN A 221 8.02 28.08 13.83
C GLN A 221 7.25 28.97 12.84
N PRO A 222 7.82 30.12 12.43
CA PRO A 222 7.23 30.93 11.38
C PRO A 222 7.32 30.21 10.02
N VAL A 223 6.21 30.19 9.28
CA VAL A 223 6.05 29.41 8.03
C VAL A 223 6.58 30.12 6.78
N SER A 224 6.97 31.39 6.87
CA SER A 224 7.57 32.15 5.78
C SER A 224 8.75 32.94 6.32
N ILE A 225 9.90 32.81 5.65
CA ILE A 225 11.01 33.75 5.75
C ILE A 225 11.19 34.35 4.36
N THR A 226 10.29 35.24 3.93
CA THR A 226 10.62 36.13 2.80
C THR A 226 11.67 37.12 3.29
N THR A 227 12.96 36.76 3.19
CA THR A 227 14.07 37.68 3.42
C THR A 227 14.14 38.69 2.29
N THR A 228 13.30 39.72 2.33
CA THR A 228 13.63 41.00 1.72
C THR A 228 13.27 42.13 2.68
N ALA A 229 14.24 43.01 2.91
CA ALA A 229 14.22 44.27 3.66
C ALA A 229 14.52 44.22 5.18
N ASP A 230 15.83 44.37 5.45
CA ASP A 230 16.54 44.79 6.65
C ASP A 230 16.15 46.20 7.18
N THR A 231 14.86 46.56 7.24
CA THR A 231 14.45 47.92 7.71
C THR A 231 13.14 47.98 8.52
N LEU A 232 12.68 46.86 9.09
CA LEU A 232 11.59 46.87 10.06
C LEU A 232 12.05 46.35 11.42
N PRO A 233 11.59 46.96 12.54
CA PRO A 233 12.13 46.69 13.86
C PRO A 233 11.86 45.23 14.24
N ALA A 234 12.94 44.57 14.66
CA ALA A 234 12.97 43.39 15.51
C ALA A 234 11.78 42.42 15.39
N LYS A 235 12.02 41.32 14.68
CA LYS A 235 11.62 39.98 15.15
C LYS A 235 10.15 39.88 15.59
N ASN A 236 9.23 40.34 14.75
CA ASN A 236 7.87 39.84 14.84
C ASN A 236 7.91 38.43 14.24
N VAL A 237 8.19 37.46 15.10
CA VAL A 237 7.90 36.03 14.92
C VAL A 237 6.38 35.91 14.87
N LEU A 238 5.77 36.52 13.85
CA LEU A 238 4.40 36.25 13.48
C LEU A 238 4.46 34.86 12.86
N THR A 239 4.14 33.86 13.68
CA THR A 239 3.65 32.61 13.15
C THR A 239 2.45 32.98 12.29
N ASN A 240 2.62 33.03 10.97
CA ASN A 240 1.59 33.50 10.03
C ASN A 240 0.34 32.58 9.96
N LEU A 241 0.29 31.54 10.79
CA LEU A 241 -0.86 30.64 10.93
C LEU A 241 -1.81 31.19 12.00
N PRO A 242 -3.13 31.19 11.74
CA PRO A 242 -4.12 31.52 12.76
C PRO A 242 -3.96 30.67 14.03
N ASP A 243 -4.18 31.27 15.20
CA ASP A 243 -4.01 30.60 16.51
C ASP A 243 -4.82 29.30 16.63
N ALA A 244 -6.01 29.24 16.02
CA ALA A 244 -6.83 28.03 16.00
C ALA A 244 -6.15 26.84 15.29
N VAL A 245 -5.43 27.10 14.19
CA VAL A 245 -4.71 26.05 13.44
C VAL A 245 -3.51 25.56 14.25
N ARG A 246 -2.82 26.46 14.93
CA ARG A 246 -1.69 26.11 15.80
C ARG A 246 -2.11 25.28 17.00
N GLU A 247 -3.23 25.66 17.63
CA GLU A 247 -3.80 24.91 18.75
C GLU A 247 -4.22 23.50 18.32
N ASP A 248 -4.81 23.35 17.14
CA ASP A 248 -5.19 22.04 16.60
C ASP A 248 -3.97 21.15 16.30
N ILE A 249 -2.94 21.70 15.63
CA ILE A 249 -1.67 20.99 15.39
C ILE A 249 -1.02 20.56 16.72
N TYR A 250 -1.06 21.42 17.74
CA TYR A 250 -0.49 21.12 19.05
C TYR A 250 -1.27 20.02 19.78
N ARG A 251 -2.61 20.06 19.75
CA ARG A 251 -3.48 19.07 20.43
C ARG A 251 -3.42 17.70 19.78
N ASN A 252 -3.29 17.64 18.46
CA ASN A 252 -3.29 16.39 17.69
C ASN A 252 -1.88 15.83 17.43
N ALA A 253 -0.84 16.44 18.02
CA ALA A 253 0.57 16.07 17.81
C ALA A 253 0.99 16.05 16.33
N GLY A 254 0.56 17.09 15.61
CA GLY A 254 0.57 17.20 14.15
C GLY A 254 -0.83 17.55 13.66
N THR A 255 -1.01 17.65 12.35
CA THR A 255 -2.34 17.68 11.74
C THR A 255 -2.51 16.48 10.82
N GLN A 256 -3.74 15.99 10.72
CA GLN A 256 -4.12 14.91 9.80
C GLN A 256 -4.55 15.47 8.43
N GLU A 257 -4.75 16.79 8.32
CA GLU A 257 -5.16 17.43 7.07
C GLU A 257 -4.50 18.81 6.91
N ILE A 258 -4.01 19.13 5.71
CA ILE A 258 -3.57 20.48 5.36
C ILE A 258 -4.22 20.88 4.03
N TYR A 259 -4.94 22.00 4.01
CA TYR A 259 -5.59 22.54 2.81
C TYR A 259 -6.50 21.55 2.05
N GLY A 260 -7.21 20.66 2.75
CA GLY A 260 -8.05 19.64 2.09
C GLY A 260 -7.32 18.34 1.77
N VAL A 261 -6.02 18.22 2.07
CA VAL A 261 -5.19 17.03 1.80
C VAL A 261 -5.01 16.22 3.06
N ALA A 262 -5.45 14.96 3.05
CA ALA A 262 -5.23 14.01 4.13
C ALA A 262 -3.76 13.58 4.20
N ILE A 263 -3.19 13.51 5.40
CA ILE A 263 -1.79 13.16 5.64
C ILE A 263 -1.70 11.83 6.39
N HIS A 264 -1.03 10.87 5.76
CA HIS A 264 -0.79 9.53 6.29
C HIS A 264 0.70 9.34 6.53
N ASP A 265 1.08 8.87 7.71
CA ASP A 265 2.46 8.53 8.04
C ASP A 265 2.77 7.06 7.81
N LEU A 266 3.86 6.78 7.10
CA LEU A 266 4.39 5.44 6.86
C LEU A 266 5.81 5.35 7.41
N ILE A 267 6.07 4.36 8.25
CA ILE A 267 7.37 4.15 8.90
C ILE A 267 8.43 3.66 7.89
N GLU A 268 7.98 3.09 6.79
CA GLU A 268 8.81 2.58 5.70
C GLU A 268 9.34 3.68 4.77
N LEU A 269 8.78 4.90 4.84
CA LEU A 269 9.31 6.12 4.23
C LEU A 269 10.25 6.83 5.20
N GLY A 270 11.27 7.51 4.68
CA GLY A 270 12.27 8.21 5.50
C GLY A 270 13.69 7.85 5.10
N GLY A 271 14.65 8.68 5.49
CA GLY A 271 16.08 8.42 5.27
C GLY A 271 16.48 7.05 5.80
N ASN A 272 17.19 6.27 4.99
CA ASN A 272 17.63 4.90 5.30
C ASN A 272 16.48 3.88 5.49
N GLN A 273 15.26 4.19 5.06
CA GLN A 273 14.11 3.27 5.11
C GLN A 273 13.89 2.52 3.78
N LYS A 274 13.12 1.44 3.85
CA LYS A 274 12.96 0.46 2.76
C LYS A 274 12.37 1.07 1.49
N TYR A 275 11.38 1.96 1.61
CA TYR A 275 10.72 2.54 0.43
C TYR A 275 11.61 3.58 -0.26
N ASN A 276 12.50 4.28 0.46
CA ASN A 276 13.49 5.16 -0.16
C ASN A 276 14.52 4.37 -0.98
N PHE A 277 15.01 3.23 -0.46
CA PHE A 277 15.88 2.34 -1.25
C PHE A 277 15.18 1.79 -2.50
N LEU A 278 13.90 1.42 -2.37
CA LEU A 278 13.11 0.94 -3.50
C LEU A 278 12.87 2.04 -4.55
N PHE A 279 12.55 3.26 -4.10
CA PHE A 279 12.40 4.42 -4.99
C PHE A 279 13.71 4.75 -5.71
N LYS A 280 14.86 4.68 -5.03
CA LYS A 280 16.18 4.86 -5.64
C LYS A 280 16.45 3.88 -6.78
N GLU A 281 16.02 2.63 -6.66
CA GLU A 281 16.21 1.62 -7.70
C GLU A 281 15.47 1.99 -8.99
N PHE A 282 14.32 2.68 -8.88
CA PHE A 282 13.50 3.09 -10.02
C PHE A 282 13.82 4.50 -10.54
N TYR A 283 14.19 5.41 -9.65
CA TYR A 283 14.37 6.81 -9.98
C TYR A 283 15.72 7.07 -10.67
N SER A 284 15.65 7.56 -11.90
CA SER A 284 16.83 7.86 -12.73
C SER A 284 17.51 9.19 -12.38
N GLY A 285 16.87 10.03 -11.57
CA GLY A 285 17.42 11.32 -11.12
C GLY A 285 18.37 11.20 -9.93
N THR A 286 18.86 12.35 -9.45
CA THR A 286 19.69 12.43 -8.25
C THR A 286 18.82 12.26 -7.00
N PHE A 287 18.98 11.13 -6.33
CA PHE A 287 18.34 10.79 -5.06
C PHE A 287 19.32 9.93 -4.27
N GLU A 288 19.56 10.26 -3.01
CA GLU A 288 20.40 9.49 -2.10
C GLU A 288 19.53 8.89 -0.99
N PRO A 289 19.29 7.57 -0.95
CA PRO A 289 18.28 6.97 -0.07
C PRO A 289 18.58 7.10 1.43
N VAL A 290 19.81 7.49 1.80
CA VAL A 290 20.21 7.71 3.20
C VAL A 290 19.88 9.11 3.68
N THR A 291 20.01 10.12 2.82
CA THR A 291 19.81 11.54 3.17
C THR A 291 18.51 12.10 2.65
N ASP A 292 18.11 11.68 1.46
CA ASP A 292 16.96 12.23 0.77
C ASP A 292 15.71 11.42 1.12
N GLU A 293 14.59 12.12 1.22
CA GLU A 293 13.29 11.55 1.49
C GLU A 293 12.30 11.82 0.36
N VAL A 294 11.54 10.77 -0.02
CA VAL A 294 10.44 10.89 -0.97
C VAL A 294 9.11 11.00 -0.25
N ILE A 295 8.35 12.02 -0.59
CA ILE A 295 6.96 12.21 -0.21
C ILE A 295 6.09 11.81 -1.41
N VAL A 296 5.07 11.00 -1.18
CA VAL A 296 4.17 10.51 -2.23
C VAL A 296 2.80 11.17 -2.08
N GLY A 297 2.40 11.96 -3.06
CA GLY A 297 1.07 12.56 -3.16
C GLY A 297 0.21 11.80 -4.15
N LEU A 298 -1.03 11.50 -3.77
CA LEU A 298 -2.01 10.82 -4.61
C LEU A 298 -3.27 11.66 -4.81
N ASP A 299 -3.84 11.54 -6.01
CA ASP A 299 -5.20 11.97 -6.31
C ASP A 299 -6.11 10.73 -6.36
N LEU A 300 -6.75 10.42 -5.22
CA LEU A 300 -7.67 9.28 -5.10
C LEU A 300 -9.06 9.56 -5.67
N THR A 301 -9.32 10.75 -6.22
CA THR A 301 -10.56 10.96 -7.00
C THR A 301 -10.52 10.25 -8.36
N LYS A 302 -9.31 9.86 -8.79
CA LYS A 302 -9.08 9.06 -9.99
C LYS A 302 -8.86 7.60 -9.62
N ASP A 303 -9.63 6.70 -10.22
CA ASP A 303 -9.43 5.25 -10.11
C ASP A 303 -8.26 4.79 -10.99
N ALA A 304 -7.06 5.32 -10.73
CA ALA A 304 -5.86 5.02 -11.51
C ALA A 304 -5.17 3.73 -11.06
N PHE A 305 -5.28 3.36 -9.79
CA PHE A 305 -4.68 2.16 -9.23
C PHE A 305 -5.71 1.05 -9.10
N VAL A 306 -5.49 -0.03 -9.86
CA VAL A 306 -6.41 -1.16 -9.92
C VAL A 306 -5.69 -2.42 -9.44
N ARG A 307 -6.36 -3.17 -8.56
CA ARG A 307 -5.94 -4.48 -8.08
C ARG A 307 -6.87 -5.56 -8.64
N PRO A 308 -6.52 -6.22 -9.75
CA PRO A 308 -7.22 -7.45 -10.14
C PRO A 308 -7.00 -8.54 -9.09
N VAL A 309 -8.07 -9.17 -8.62
CA VAL A 309 -8.03 -10.26 -7.63
C VAL A 309 -8.88 -11.42 -8.11
N ALA A 310 -8.30 -12.62 -8.11
CA ALA A 310 -9.05 -13.82 -8.44
C ALA A 310 -10.09 -14.13 -7.35
N ARG A 311 -11.31 -14.42 -7.76
CA ARG A 311 -12.34 -15.02 -6.92
C ARG A 311 -12.40 -16.50 -7.21
N GLN A 312 -12.22 -17.29 -6.16
CA GLN A 312 -12.27 -18.74 -6.30
C GLN A 312 -13.68 -19.20 -6.65
N ALA A 313 -13.80 -20.06 -7.65
CA ALA A 313 -15.08 -20.55 -8.18
C ALA A 313 -15.91 -21.32 -7.13
N GLU A 314 -15.25 -22.04 -6.22
CA GLU A 314 -15.93 -22.88 -5.21
C GLU A 314 -16.35 -22.14 -3.93
N SER A 315 -15.62 -21.08 -3.57
CA SER A 315 -15.78 -20.39 -2.27
C SER A 315 -16.26 -18.94 -2.43
N GLY A 316 -16.09 -18.34 -3.61
CA GLY A 316 -16.32 -16.92 -3.86
C GLY A 316 -15.36 -15.98 -3.11
N GLY A 317 -14.44 -16.54 -2.32
CA GLY A 317 -13.41 -15.82 -1.57
C GLY A 317 -12.17 -15.54 -2.41
N THR A 318 -11.40 -14.54 -2.00
CA THR A 318 -10.14 -14.13 -2.66
C THR A 318 -8.92 -14.85 -2.11
N PHE A 319 -8.92 -15.21 -0.82
CA PHE A 319 -7.84 -15.95 -0.18
C PHE A 319 -8.29 -17.36 0.18
N THR A 320 -7.48 -18.35 -0.16
CA THR A 320 -7.75 -19.75 0.16
C THR A 320 -6.63 -20.38 0.96
N ALA A 321 -7.04 -21.16 1.95
CA ALA A 321 -6.17 -21.93 2.81
C ALA A 321 -6.45 -23.41 2.60
N LEU A 322 -5.39 -24.18 2.43
CA LEU A 322 -5.42 -25.62 2.24
C LEU A 322 -4.52 -26.30 3.28
N PRO A 323 -4.84 -27.54 3.68
CA PRO A 323 -3.92 -28.34 4.46
C PRO A 323 -2.67 -28.66 3.62
N ASP A 324 -1.49 -28.54 4.23
CA ASP A 324 -0.22 -28.82 3.58
C ASP A 324 0.17 -30.30 3.77
N ASP A 325 0.31 -31.02 2.65
CA ASP A 325 0.64 -32.46 2.59
C ASP A 325 2.13 -32.73 2.31
N GLN A 326 3.00 -31.71 2.41
CA GLN A 326 4.44 -31.91 2.21
C GLN A 326 5.10 -32.76 3.32
N PHE A 327 4.46 -32.89 4.49
CA PHE A 327 5.04 -33.57 5.64
C PHE A 327 4.75 -35.07 5.65
N ALA A 328 5.80 -35.87 5.42
CA ALA A 328 5.72 -37.32 5.63
C ALA A 328 5.24 -37.65 7.06
N ALA A 329 4.47 -38.73 7.21
CA ALA A 329 3.86 -39.14 8.49
C ALA A 329 4.86 -39.26 9.67
N ARG A 330 6.14 -39.53 9.38
CA ARG A 330 7.24 -39.62 10.36
C ARG A 330 7.69 -38.26 10.92
N SER A 331 7.36 -37.16 10.26
CA SER A 331 7.75 -35.79 10.65
C SER A 331 6.94 -35.27 11.84
N GLU A 332 5.82 -35.93 12.20
CA GLU A 332 4.86 -35.51 13.24
C GLU A 332 4.47 -34.02 13.15
N LYS A 333 4.42 -33.47 11.92
CA LYS A 333 4.00 -32.08 11.64
C LYS A 333 2.64 -32.06 10.98
N ILE A 334 1.93 -30.94 11.17
CA ILE A 334 0.77 -30.52 10.39
C ILE A 334 1.12 -29.13 9.87
N GLY A 335 0.84 -28.89 8.58
CA GLY A 335 1.01 -27.60 7.96
C GLY A 335 -0.28 -27.09 7.35
N PHE A 336 -0.32 -25.78 7.16
CA PHE A 336 -1.31 -25.08 6.36
C PHE A 336 -0.57 -24.20 5.38
N TYR A 337 -1.08 -24.15 4.16
CA TYR A 337 -0.61 -23.25 3.13
C TYR A 337 -1.79 -22.40 2.66
N GLY A 338 -1.56 -21.11 2.55
CA GLY A 338 -2.55 -20.17 2.05
C GLY A 338 -2.01 -19.39 0.87
N PHE A 339 -2.90 -19.05 -0.06
CA PHE A 339 -2.55 -18.26 -1.21
C PHE A 339 -3.65 -17.28 -1.60
N LEU A 340 -3.22 -16.21 -2.26
CA LEU A 340 -4.03 -15.18 -2.89
C LEU A 340 -3.45 -14.95 -4.28
N GLU A 341 -4.30 -14.91 -5.30
CA GLU A 341 -3.88 -14.47 -6.63
C GLU A 341 -4.33 -13.03 -6.85
N GLU A 342 -3.34 -12.14 -7.02
CA GLU A 342 -3.59 -10.73 -7.28
C GLU A 342 -2.60 -10.17 -8.32
N GLY A 343 -2.99 -9.06 -8.94
CA GLY A 343 -2.10 -8.21 -9.73
C GLY A 343 -2.15 -6.77 -9.22
N ARG A 344 -1.14 -5.97 -9.55
CA ARG A 344 -1.08 -4.54 -9.21
C ARG A 344 -0.77 -3.75 -10.45
N VAL A 345 -1.65 -2.79 -10.77
CA VAL A 345 -1.55 -2.00 -11.99
C VAL A 345 -1.86 -0.54 -11.69
N CYS A 346 -1.11 0.35 -12.31
CA CYS A 346 -1.44 1.76 -12.45
C CYS A 346 -1.75 2.05 -13.92
N VAL A 347 -2.96 2.56 -14.16
CA VAL A 347 -3.52 2.84 -15.49
C VAL A 347 -3.25 4.30 -15.90
N ASP A 348 -3.19 5.23 -14.94
CA ASP A 348 -2.89 6.65 -15.18
C ASP A 348 -1.84 7.17 -14.19
N ALA A 349 -0.63 7.48 -14.68
CA ALA A 349 0.43 8.05 -13.87
C ALA A 349 0.16 9.50 -13.40
N ARG A 350 -0.84 10.19 -13.95
CA ARG A 350 -1.20 11.55 -13.51
C ARG A 350 -1.86 11.59 -12.14
N ALA A 351 -2.28 10.45 -11.60
CA ALA A 351 -2.81 10.36 -10.24
C ALA A 351 -1.69 10.35 -9.18
N VAL A 352 -0.42 10.23 -9.58
CA VAL A 352 0.72 10.10 -8.68
C VAL A 352 1.66 11.28 -8.84
N HIS A 353 1.99 11.91 -7.72
CA HIS A 353 2.92 13.02 -7.63
C HIS A 353 3.88 12.79 -6.48
N GLY A 354 5.02 13.47 -6.52
CA GLY A 354 5.96 13.33 -5.43
C GLY A 354 6.87 14.53 -5.28
N VAL A 355 7.44 14.62 -4.10
CA VAL A 355 8.45 15.60 -3.77
C VAL A 355 9.63 14.84 -3.18
N VAL A 356 10.84 15.18 -3.64
CA VAL A 356 12.06 14.77 -2.97
C VAL A 356 12.54 15.93 -2.11
N ILE A 357 12.76 15.66 -0.83
CA ILE A 357 13.35 16.57 0.16
C ILE A 357 14.63 15.96 0.74
N ARG A 358 15.41 16.71 1.52
CA ARG A 358 16.71 16.30 2.05
C ARG A 358 16.93 16.75 3.49
#